data_AF-A0A552UEN3-F1
#
_entry.id   AF-A0A552UEN3-F1
#
_cell.length_a   1.000
_cell.length_b   1.000
_cell.length_c   1.000
_cell.angle_alpha   90.00
_cell.angle_beta   90.00
_cell.angle_gamma   90.00
#
_symmetry.space_group_name_H-M   'P 1'
#
loop_
_entity.id
_entity.type
_entity.pdbx_description
1 polymer ?
#
loop_
_entity_poly.entity_id
_entity_poly.type
_entity_poly.pdbx_seq_one_letter_code
_entity_poly.pdbx_strand_id
1 'polypeptide(L)'
;MTAHWSDAQIDAATARGEAMLATEPRARAARYDAAADRIVIDLVNGTSFAFPPRLAQGLRDASAADLAEVEVAGAGFGLHWERLDTDFSVRGLLEGRFGTRAWMDQLNLAVAAE
;
A
#
# COMPACT_ATOMS: atom_id res chain seq x y z
N MET A 1 27.08 -15.45 11.30
CA MET A 1 26.71 -14.62 12.46
C MET A 1 25.21 -14.76 12.64
N THR A 2 24.76 -15.68 13.49
CA THR A 2 23.34 -15.91 13.75
C THR A 2 22.83 -14.76 14.61
N ALA A 3 21.82 -14.02 14.13
CA ALA A 3 21.16 -13.00 14.93
C ALA A 3 20.46 -13.67 16.12
N HIS A 4 20.99 -13.49 17.32
CA HIS A 4 20.29 -13.85 18.57
C HIS A 4 19.46 -12.65 19.00
N TRP A 5 18.14 -12.76 18.86
CA TRP A 5 17.19 -11.82 19.44
C TRP A 5 17.02 -12.14 20.93
N SER A 6 17.05 -11.13 21.79
CA SER A 6 16.74 -11.33 23.21
C SER A 6 15.23 -11.42 23.44
N ASP A 7 14.81 -12.06 24.54
CA ASP A 7 13.39 -12.13 24.94
C ASP A 7 12.78 -10.73 25.02
N ALA A 8 13.51 -9.76 25.57
CA ALA A 8 13.07 -8.37 25.64
C ALA A 8 12.86 -7.73 24.25
N GLN A 9 13.67 -8.09 23.24
CA GLN A 9 13.47 -7.61 21.87
C GLN A 9 12.24 -8.24 21.21
N ILE A 10 11.98 -9.52 21.49
CA ILE A 10 10.80 -10.25 21.03
C ILE A 10 9.55 -9.63 21.65
N ASP A 11 9.51 -9.45 22.97
CA ASP A 11 8.39 -8.85 23.68
C ASP A 11 8.09 -7.43 23.19
N ALA A 12 9.13 -6.62 23.01
CA ALA A 12 8.96 -5.27 22.48
C ALA A 12 8.44 -5.27 21.03
N ALA A 13 8.82 -6.25 20.20
CA ALA A 13 8.28 -6.38 18.85
C ALA A 13 6.80 -6.79 18.86
N THR A 14 6.43 -7.74 19.72
CA THR A 14 5.03 -8.15 19.92
C THR A 14 4.16 -6.98 20.37
N ALA A 15 4.58 -6.25 21.40
CA ALA A 15 3.84 -5.10 21.92
C ALA A 15 3.65 -4.00 20.85
N ARG A 16 4.67 -3.75 20.02
CA ARG A 16 4.52 -2.82 18.87
C ARG A 16 3.52 -3.34 17.84
N GLY A 17 3.55 -4.64 17.53
CA GLY A 17 2.60 -5.26 16.61
C GLY A 17 1.16 -5.14 17.10
N GLU A 18 0.91 -5.42 18.38
CA GLU A 18 -0.40 -5.28 19.02
C GLU A 18 -0.91 -3.84 18.97
N ALA A 19 -0.04 -2.88 19.31
CA ALA A 19 -0.37 -1.45 19.21
C ALA A 19 -0.74 -1.07 17.77
N MET A 20 0.05 -1.50 16.79
CA MET A 20 -0.23 -1.24 15.38
C MET A 20 -1.58 -1.83 14.94
N LEU A 21 -1.91 -3.06 15.35
CA LEU A 21 -3.19 -3.69 15.01
C LEU A 21 -4.40 -2.89 15.53
N ALA A 22 -4.23 -2.17 16.64
CA ALA A 22 -5.26 -1.36 17.26
C ALA A 22 -5.36 0.07 16.71
N THR A 23 -4.25 0.67 16.26
CA THR A 23 -4.20 2.11 15.94
C THR A 23 -4.01 2.42 14.45
N GLU A 24 -3.45 1.51 13.67
CA GLU A 24 -3.08 1.76 12.29
C GLU A 24 -4.24 1.46 11.31
N PRO A 25 -4.39 2.25 10.23
CA PRO A 25 -5.36 1.94 9.19
C PRO A 25 -4.99 0.63 8.50
N ARG A 26 -6.00 -0.23 8.30
CA ARG A 26 -5.83 -1.56 7.73
C ARG A 26 -6.83 -1.81 6.63
N ALA A 27 -6.35 -2.36 5.52
CA ALA A 27 -7.19 -2.91 4.46
C ALA A 27 -7.85 -4.21 4.95
N ARG A 28 -9.16 -4.29 4.73
CA ARG A 28 -9.96 -5.51 4.80
C ARG A 28 -10.00 -6.20 3.43
N ALA A 29 -10.11 -5.41 2.37
CA ALA A 29 -10.11 -5.89 0.99
C ALA A 29 -9.52 -4.82 0.07
N ALA A 30 -9.02 -5.25 -1.08
CA ALA A 30 -8.60 -4.38 -2.17
C ALA A 30 -9.05 -4.98 -3.51
N ARG A 31 -9.31 -4.13 -4.49
CA ARG A 31 -9.64 -4.54 -5.87
C ARG A 31 -9.29 -3.45 -6.86
N TYR A 32 -9.08 -3.82 -8.12
CA TYR A 32 -9.15 -2.90 -9.23
C TYR A 32 -10.59 -2.78 -9.74
N ASP A 33 -11.10 -1.55 -9.78
CA ASP A 33 -12.35 -1.19 -10.45
C ASP A 33 -12.01 -0.67 -11.86
N ALA A 34 -12.20 -1.53 -12.86
CA ALA A 34 -11.91 -1.22 -14.25
C ALA A 34 -12.86 -0.16 -14.85
N ALA A 35 -14.09 -0.02 -14.31
CA ALA A 35 -15.04 0.96 -14.82
C ALA A 35 -14.64 2.38 -14.40
N ALA A 36 -14.10 2.53 -13.19
CA ALA A 36 -13.62 3.82 -12.67
C ALA A 36 -12.14 4.09 -12.91
N ASP A 37 -11.38 3.09 -13.38
CA ASP A 37 -9.92 3.06 -13.40
C ASP A 37 -9.29 3.41 -12.05
N ARG A 38 -9.67 2.64 -11.02
CA ARG A 38 -9.24 2.88 -9.63
C ARG A 38 -8.82 1.60 -8.92
N ILE A 39 -7.76 1.69 -8.12
CA ILE A 39 -7.56 0.76 -7.01
C ILE A 39 -8.46 1.22 -5.87
N VAL A 40 -9.32 0.32 -5.39
CA VAL A 40 -10.22 0.55 -4.27
C VAL A 40 -9.76 -0.29 -3.08
N ILE A 41 -9.66 0.34 -1.92
CA ILE A 41 -9.28 -0.26 -0.64
C ILE A 41 -10.46 -0.09 0.32
N ASP A 42 -11.03 -1.21 0.76
CA ASP A 42 -12.03 -1.20 1.82
C ASP A 42 -11.32 -1.42 3.16
N LEU A 43 -11.43 -0.46 4.07
CA LEU A 43 -10.73 -0.46 5.35
C LEU A 43 -11.54 -1.18 6.44
N VAL A 44 -10.84 -1.68 7.47
CA VAL A 44 -11.46 -2.39 8.61
C VAL A 44 -12.46 -1.51 9.37
N ASN A 45 -12.26 -0.18 9.37
CA ASN A 45 -13.16 0.79 10.01
C ASN A 45 -14.46 1.05 9.22
N GLY A 46 -14.68 0.38 8.08
CA GLY A 46 -15.88 0.51 7.25
C GLY A 46 -15.84 1.62 6.19
N THR A 47 -14.77 2.40 6.13
CA THR A 47 -14.56 3.40 5.06
C THR A 47 -13.84 2.78 3.85
N SER A 48 -13.99 3.41 2.68
CA SER A 48 -13.24 3.03 1.48
C SER A 48 -12.38 4.19 0.99
N PHE A 49 -11.19 3.86 0.49
CA PHE A 49 -10.27 4.79 -0.18
C PHE A 49 -10.02 4.32 -1.60
N ALA A 50 -9.96 5.24 -2.57
CA ALA A 50 -9.72 4.90 -3.96
C ALA A 50 -8.74 5.87 -4.62
N PHE A 51 -7.84 5.36 -5.46
CA PHE A 51 -6.85 6.15 -6.19
C PHE A 51 -6.65 5.61 -7.61
N PRO A 52 -6.22 6.46 -8.57
CA PRO A 52 -5.95 6.00 -9.92
C PRO A 52 -4.55 5.33 -10.00
N PRO A 53 -4.40 4.17 -10.65
CA PRO A 53 -3.14 3.44 -10.71
C PRO A 53 -1.96 4.27 -11.22
N ARG A 54 -2.19 5.21 -12.14
CA ARG A 54 -1.17 6.12 -12.71
C ARG A 54 -0.39 6.99 -11.72
N LEU A 55 -0.93 7.21 -10.52
CA LEU A 55 -0.21 7.93 -9.46
C LEU A 55 0.79 7.02 -8.75
N ALA A 56 0.55 5.71 -8.74
CA ALA A 56 1.34 4.74 -8.01
C ALA A 56 2.56 4.27 -8.82
N GLN A 57 3.74 4.39 -8.22
CA GLN A 57 5.00 3.93 -8.80
C GLN A 57 4.94 2.43 -9.02
N GLY A 58 5.24 1.97 -10.23
CA GLY A 58 5.13 0.55 -10.61
C GLY A 58 3.74 0.14 -11.11
N LEU A 59 2.69 0.91 -10.84
CA LEU A 59 1.34 0.64 -11.36
C LEU A 59 0.97 1.49 -12.59
N ARG A 60 1.76 2.52 -12.92
CA ARG A 60 1.37 3.52 -13.92
C ARG A 60 1.01 2.96 -15.28
N ASP A 61 1.82 2.03 -15.77
CA ASP A 61 1.69 1.45 -17.10
C ASP A 61 1.27 -0.03 -17.04
N ALA A 62 0.81 -0.49 -15.88
CA ALA A 62 0.37 -1.86 -15.67
C ALA A 62 -0.94 -2.15 -16.41
N SER A 63 -1.09 -3.38 -16.90
CA SER A 63 -2.33 -3.79 -17.57
C SER A 63 -3.48 -3.92 -16.56
N ALA A 64 -4.72 -3.80 -17.03
CA ALA A 64 -5.90 -4.05 -16.19
C ALA A 64 -5.88 -5.44 -15.53
N ALA A 65 -5.31 -6.45 -16.21
CA ALA A 65 -5.17 -7.79 -15.67
C ALA A 65 -4.17 -7.82 -14.51
N ASP A 66 -2.98 -7.22 -14.69
CA ASP A 66 -1.99 -7.16 -13.61
C ASP A 66 -2.49 -6.32 -12.43
N LEU A 67 -3.19 -5.20 -12.69
CA LEU A 67 -3.78 -4.37 -11.63
C LEU A 67 -4.84 -5.10 -10.80
N ALA A 68 -5.59 -6.01 -11.43
CA ALA A 68 -6.63 -6.80 -10.76
C ALA A 68 -6.06 -7.86 -9.81
N GLU A 69 -4.77 -8.18 -9.88
CA GLU A 69 -4.09 -9.13 -8.99
C GLU A 69 -3.68 -8.51 -7.64
N VAL A 70 -4.25 -7.38 -7.27
CA VAL A 70 -3.97 -6.75 -5.97
C VAL A 70 -4.33 -7.68 -4.82
N GLU A 71 -3.38 -7.89 -3.92
CA GLU A 71 -3.55 -8.67 -2.70
C GLU A 71 -3.39 -7.79 -1.45
N VAL A 72 -4.15 -8.10 -0.40
CA VAL A 72 -3.96 -7.49 0.91
C VAL A 72 -2.89 -8.26 1.68
N ALA A 73 -1.82 -7.57 2.07
CA ALA A 73 -0.64 -8.15 2.71
C ALA A 73 -0.42 -7.63 4.14
N GLY A 74 0.45 -8.33 4.90
CA GLY A 74 0.94 -7.87 6.21
C GLY A 74 -0.17 -7.53 7.21
N ALA A 75 -1.10 -8.46 7.46
CA ALA A 75 -2.27 -8.26 8.31
C ALA A 75 -3.20 -7.09 7.91
N GLY A 76 -3.12 -6.62 6.67
CA GLY A 76 -3.88 -5.47 6.17
C GLY A 76 -3.11 -4.16 6.17
N PHE A 77 -1.84 -4.13 6.57
CA PHE A 77 -1.02 -2.92 6.52
C PHE A 77 -0.47 -2.63 5.11
N GLY A 78 -0.50 -3.60 4.20
CA GLY A 78 0.06 -3.47 2.86
C GLY A 78 -0.90 -3.93 1.77
N LEU A 79 -0.64 -3.45 0.56
CA LEU A 79 -1.11 -4.02 -0.69
C LEU A 79 0.11 -4.53 -1.47
N HIS A 80 -0.07 -5.66 -2.14
CA HIS A 80 0.99 -6.33 -2.89
C HIS A 80 0.49 -6.74 -4.28
N TRP A 81 1.37 -6.63 -5.27
CA TRP A 81 1.19 -7.17 -6.60
C TRP A 81 2.40 -8.04 -6.94
N GLU A 82 2.23 -9.37 -6.89
CA GLU A 82 3.32 -10.34 -7.08
C GLU A 82 3.97 -10.19 -8.47
N ARG A 83 3.16 -10.15 -9.53
CA ARG A 83 3.68 -10.01 -10.90
C ARG A 83 4.41 -8.70 -11.16
N LEU A 84 4.00 -7.63 -10.46
CA LEU A 84 4.57 -6.29 -10.62
C LEU A 84 5.73 -6.03 -9.64
N ASP A 85 6.01 -6.98 -8.73
CA ASP A 85 7.00 -6.86 -7.66
C ASP A 85 6.89 -5.51 -6.93
N THR A 86 5.65 -5.14 -6.58
CA THR A 86 5.36 -3.81 -6.05
C THR A 86 4.49 -3.91 -4.80
N ASP A 87 4.93 -3.19 -3.77
CA ASP A 87 4.27 -3.11 -2.47
C ASP A 87 3.95 -1.67 -2.10
N PHE A 88 2.80 -1.49 -1.43
CA PHE A 88 2.41 -0.22 -0.84
C PHE A 88 1.91 -0.40 0.58
N SER A 89 2.35 0.48 1.49
CA SER A 89 1.71 0.57 2.81
C SER A 89 0.35 1.27 2.69
N VAL A 90 -0.69 0.72 3.32
CA VAL A 90 -2.03 1.34 3.39
C VAL A 90 -1.97 2.73 4.02
N ARG A 91 -1.22 2.89 5.13
CA ARG A 91 -0.98 4.22 5.72
C ARG A 91 -0.39 5.19 4.70
N GLY A 92 0.67 4.79 3.99
CA GLY A 92 1.33 5.66 3.01
C GLY A 92 0.40 6.11 1.90
N LEU A 93 -0.45 5.23 1.39
CA LEU A 93 -1.45 5.57 0.38
C LEU A 93 -2.46 6.61 0.90
N LEU A 94 -2.94 6.44 2.14
CA LEU A 94 -3.85 7.40 2.79
C LEU A 94 -3.19 8.75 3.06
N GLU A 95 -1.88 8.77 3.28
CA GLU A 95 -1.05 9.97 3.42
C GLU A 95 -0.67 10.60 2.06
N GLY A 96 -1.13 10.03 0.94
CA GLY A 96 -0.82 10.51 -0.42
C GLY A 96 0.58 10.14 -0.94
N ARG A 97 1.27 9.19 -0.29
CA ARG A 97 2.57 8.67 -0.73
C ARG A 97 2.36 7.51 -1.70
N PHE A 98 2.40 7.81 -2.99
CA PHE A 98 2.21 6.83 -4.07
C PHE A 98 3.52 6.30 -4.67
N GLY A 99 4.65 6.54 -4.03
CA GLY A 99 5.94 6.04 -4.49
C GLY A 99 7.10 6.68 -3.73
N THR A 100 8.30 6.49 -4.26
CA THR A 100 9.50 7.19 -3.80
C THR A 100 9.37 8.70 -3.99
N ARG A 101 10.17 9.47 -3.24
CA ARG A 101 10.21 10.92 -3.41
C ARG A 101 10.51 11.34 -4.85
N ALA A 102 11.51 10.71 -5.49
CA ALA A 102 11.87 11.01 -6.87
C ALA A 102 10.71 10.78 -7.85
N TRP A 103 9.92 9.72 -7.64
CA TRP A 103 8.72 9.46 -8.43
C TRP A 103 7.65 10.54 -8.22
N MET A 104 7.38 10.90 -6.97
CA MET A 104 6.40 11.93 -6.63
C MET A 104 6.80 13.30 -7.20
N ASP A 105 8.08 13.64 -7.19
CA ASP A 105 8.61 14.86 -7.80
C ASP A 105 8.40 14.85 -9.32
N GLN A 106 8.61 13.71 -9.99
CA GLN A 106 8.34 13.57 -11.43
C GLN A 106 6.84 13.72 -11.75
N LEU A 107 5.95 13.17 -10.94
CA LEU A 107 4.50 13.35 -11.10
C LEU A 107 4.09 14.82 -11.00
N ASN A 108 4.70 15.57 -10.09
CA ASN A 108 4.38 16.99 -9.92
C ASN A 108 4.87 17.84 -11.11
N LEU A 109 6.00 17.45 -11.72
CA LEU A 109 6.46 18.02 -12.99
C LEU A 109 5.55 17.66 -14.16
N ALA A 110 4.92 16.48 -14.14
CA ALA A 110 3.98 16.06 -15.18
C ALA A 110 2.61 16.76 -15.09
N VAL A 111 2.12 17.09 -13.88
CA VAL A 111 0.87 17.86 -13.68
C VAL A 111 1.02 19.34 -14.00
N ALA A 112 2.24 19.90 -13.88
CA ALA A 112 2.54 21.29 -14.23
C ALA A 112 2.84 21.51 -15.73
N ALA A 113 2.80 20.46 -16.55
CA ALA A 113 3.15 20.48 -17.97
C ALA A 113 1.94 20.46 -18.93
N GLU A 114 0.71 20.58 -18.42
CA GLU A 114 -0.53 20.82 -19.18
C GLU A 114 -1.04 22.25 -18.95
#